data_AF-A0A969S432-F1
#
_entry.id   AF-A0A969S432-F1
#
_cell.length_a   1.000
_cell.length_b   1.000
_cell.length_c   1.000
_cell.angle_alpha   90.00
_cell.angle_beta   90.00
_cell.angle_gamma   90.00
#
_symmetry.space_group_name_H-M   'P 1'
#
loop_
_entity.id
_entity.type
_entity.pdbx_description
1 polymer ?
#
loop_
_entity_poly.entity_id
_entity_poly.type
_entity_poly.pdbx_seq_one_letter_code
_entity_poly.pdbx_strand_id
1 'polypeptide(L)'
;MPDPWGKKHLPSKAVNTILNRTPLTARTNRDVIRDRLPNAYLPELIEANGEAEVRKILSSHFISPIAQEILMRDPFTPEDFEAFVSERQRTIQGAIESLLIKERLDLPVELRELDARVELVELKLRQLVDQELKGDGDALPQNVQLKVDERLQRAIRKNAALDPSDFETLKARLEYFDLRELQDTFVGKKLWPKFEPCFNNKTVLSGKFDQLAELRNSLRHSRAVTEIAQKEGEAAILWFDQVLAKQGIP
;
A
#
# COMPACT_ATOMS: atom_id res chain seq x y z
N MET A 1 9.23 30.66 10.99
CA MET A 1 9.54 31.86 11.80
C MET A 1 11.04 32.06 11.89
N PRO A 2 11.51 33.31 11.76
CA PRO A 2 12.91 33.65 11.89
C PRO A 2 13.39 33.59 13.34
N ASP A 3 14.65 33.18 13.52
CA ASP A 3 15.30 33.01 14.82
C ASP A 3 15.26 34.26 15.72
N PRO A 4 15.55 35.49 15.22
CA PRO A 4 15.54 36.69 16.04
C PRO A 4 14.18 36.99 16.67
N TRP A 5 13.09 36.81 15.92
CA TRP A 5 11.73 37.00 16.44
C TRP A 5 11.41 35.94 17.49
N GLY A 6 11.66 34.67 17.19
CA GLY A 6 11.36 33.58 18.11
C GLY A 6 12.12 33.67 19.44
N LYS A 7 13.40 34.07 19.43
CA LYS A 7 14.18 34.26 20.67
C LYS A 7 13.65 35.39 21.56
N LYS A 8 12.97 36.38 20.97
CA LYS A 8 12.41 37.53 21.70
C LYS A 8 11.01 37.26 22.23
N HIS A 9 10.21 36.49 21.51
CA HIS A 9 8.77 36.37 21.75
C HIS A 9 8.32 35.00 22.27
N LEU A 10 9.15 33.96 22.18
CA LEU A 10 8.77 32.59 22.55
C LEU A 10 9.62 32.04 23.71
N PRO A 11 9.12 31.03 24.43
CA PRO A 11 9.91 30.26 25.40
C PRO A 11 11.17 29.68 24.75
N SER A 12 12.23 29.53 25.56
CA SER A 12 13.55 29.10 25.09
C SER A 12 13.47 27.84 24.22
N LYS A 13 14.02 27.94 22.99
CA LYS A 13 14.10 26.90 21.94
C LYS A 13 12.80 26.55 21.20
N ALA A 14 11.63 27.10 21.53
CA ALA A 14 10.38 26.79 20.82
C ALA A 14 10.47 27.07 19.31
N VAL A 15 11.14 28.15 18.92
CA VAL A 15 11.39 28.50 17.50
C VAL A 15 12.18 27.43 16.73
N ASN A 16 12.96 26.58 17.42
CA ASN A 16 13.81 25.57 16.78
C ASN A 16 13.10 24.24 16.51
N THR A 17 11.79 24.14 16.77
CA THR A 17 11.00 22.94 16.47
C THR A 17 11.13 22.54 15.00
N ILE A 18 11.15 21.24 14.74
CA ILE A 18 11.16 20.70 13.37
C ILE A 18 9.93 21.18 12.59
N LEU A 19 8.81 21.41 13.28
CA LEU A 19 7.56 21.93 12.74
C LEU A 19 7.65 23.39 12.28
N ASN A 20 8.75 24.10 12.57
CA ASN A 20 9.01 25.46 12.09
C ASN A 20 10.04 25.49 10.93
N ARG A 21 10.49 24.32 10.46
CA ARG A 21 11.51 24.23 9.40
C ARG A 21 10.91 23.82 8.05
N THR A 22 11.46 24.36 6.98
CA THR A 22 11.18 23.98 5.59
C THR A 22 12.50 23.88 4.83
N PRO A 23 12.71 22.83 4.02
CA PRO A 23 13.82 22.80 3.09
C PRO A 23 13.71 23.98 2.12
N LEU A 24 14.76 24.79 2.04
CA LEU A 24 14.81 25.98 1.20
C LEU A 24 16.18 26.06 0.54
N THR A 25 16.24 26.62 -0.67
CA THR A 25 17.53 26.89 -1.30
C THR A 25 18.24 28.03 -0.56
N ALA A 26 19.58 27.99 -0.52
CA ALA A 26 20.37 29.05 0.09
C ALA A 26 20.11 30.42 -0.55
N ARG A 27 19.78 30.44 -1.85
CA ARG A 27 19.42 31.66 -2.59
C ARG A 27 18.09 32.24 -2.09
N THR A 28 17.04 31.43 -2.04
CA THR A 28 15.72 31.85 -1.52
C THR A 28 15.82 32.37 -0.09
N ASN A 29 16.62 31.70 0.76
CA ASN A 29 16.79 32.14 2.14
C ASN A 29 17.52 33.49 2.25
N ARG A 30 18.56 33.74 1.46
CA ARG A 30 19.36 34.97 1.56
C ARG A 30 18.76 36.16 0.81
N ASP A 31 18.11 35.91 -0.31
CA ASP A 31 17.72 36.98 -1.23
C ASP A 31 16.26 37.41 -1.03
N VAL A 32 15.40 36.51 -0.53
CA VAL A 32 13.94 36.70 -0.47
C VAL A 32 13.43 36.73 0.98
N ILE A 33 13.71 35.68 1.77
CA ILE A 33 13.08 35.48 3.08
C ILE A 33 13.87 36.18 4.21
N ARG A 34 15.18 35.92 4.31
CA ARG A 34 16.09 36.43 5.36
C ARG A 34 15.50 36.18 6.77
N ASP A 35 15.64 37.16 7.66
CA ASP A 35 15.08 37.15 9.01
C ASP A 35 13.69 37.81 9.09
N ARG A 36 12.96 37.90 7.96
CA ARG A 36 11.64 38.53 7.91
C ARG A 36 10.55 37.57 8.39
N LEU A 37 9.49 38.15 8.97
CA LEU A 37 8.27 37.39 9.27
C LEU A 37 7.50 37.05 7.98
N PRO A 38 6.75 35.93 7.96
CA PRO A 38 5.97 35.54 6.79
C PRO A 38 4.94 36.57 6.34
N ASN A 39 4.24 37.22 7.26
CA ASN A 39 3.31 38.31 6.94
C ASN A 39 3.98 39.50 6.22
N ALA A 40 5.31 39.63 6.28
CA ALA A 40 6.05 40.67 5.57
C ALA A 40 6.48 40.23 4.16
N TYR A 41 6.96 38.99 3.96
CA TYR A 41 7.50 38.55 2.66
C TYR A 41 6.51 37.77 1.79
N LEU A 42 5.50 37.12 2.38
CA LEU A 42 4.50 36.36 1.62
C LEU A 42 3.62 37.25 0.72
N PRO A 43 3.18 38.46 1.13
CA PRO A 43 2.45 39.36 0.23
C PRO A 43 3.24 39.69 -1.05
N GLU A 44 4.54 39.99 -0.92
CA GLU A 44 5.43 40.28 -2.04
C GLU A 44 5.58 39.07 -2.97
N LEU A 45 5.67 37.86 -2.42
CA LEU A 45 5.71 36.63 -3.19
C LEU A 45 4.41 36.37 -3.96
N ILE A 46 3.26 36.66 -3.33
CA ILE A 46 1.93 36.51 -3.94
C ILE A 46 1.76 37.51 -5.07
N GLU A 47 2.19 38.77 -4.87
CA GLU A 47 2.15 39.80 -5.91
C GLU A 47 3.04 39.44 -7.11
N ALA A 48 4.25 38.92 -6.86
CA ALA A 48 5.20 38.60 -7.91
C ALA A 48 4.88 37.30 -8.69
N ASN A 49 4.27 36.30 -8.06
CA ASN A 49 4.12 34.95 -8.65
C ASN A 49 2.66 34.49 -8.77
N GLY A 50 1.71 35.23 -8.21
CA GLY A 50 0.32 34.85 -8.11
C GLY A 50 0.01 33.96 -6.90
N GLU A 51 -1.16 34.18 -6.30
CA GLU A 51 -1.56 33.49 -5.07
C GLU A 51 -1.66 31.97 -5.24
N ALA A 52 -2.17 31.50 -6.38
CA ALA A 52 -2.34 30.08 -6.64
C ALA A 52 -1.00 29.33 -6.65
N GLU A 53 0.05 29.91 -7.24
CA GLU A 53 1.37 29.29 -7.31
C GLU A 53 2.06 29.29 -5.95
N VAL A 54 1.98 30.40 -5.20
CA VAL A 54 2.50 30.46 -3.83
C VAL A 54 1.79 29.44 -2.93
N ARG A 55 0.47 29.32 -3.04
CA ARG A 55 -0.33 28.34 -2.27
C ARG A 55 0.08 26.90 -2.60
N LYS A 56 0.35 26.60 -3.87
CA LYS A 56 0.84 25.29 -4.31
C LYS A 56 2.21 24.96 -3.71
N ILE A 57 3.14 25.92 -3.70
CA ILE A 57 4.47 25.77 -3.09
C ILE A 57 4.36 25.56 -1.58
N LEU A 58 3.52 26.31 -0.88
CA LEU A 58 3.30 26.14 0.56
C LEU A 58 2.71 24.76 0.87
N SER A 59 1.75 24.32 0.06
CA SER A 59 1.09 23.01 0.20
C SER A 59 2.08 21.85 0.06
N SER A 60 3.07 21.94 -0.84
CA SER A 60 4.11 20.90 -0.98
C SER A 60 5.03 20.77 0.23
N HIS A 61 5.02 21.77 1.13
CA HIS A 61 5.77 21.78 2.39
C HIS A 61 4.87 21.54 3.63
N PHE A 62 3.67 21.00 3.40
CA PHE A 62 2.66 20.74 4.41
C PHE A 62 2.21 22.00 5.17
N ILE A 63 2.16 23.14 4.48
CA ILE A 63 1.55 24.36 4.98
C ILE A 63 0.17 24.47 4.33
N SER A 64 -0.87 24.17 5.11
CA SER A 64 -2.26 24.19 4.67
C SER A 64 -2.74 25.63 4.38
N PRO A 65 -3.87 25.82 3.67
CA PRO A 65 -4.54 27.12 3.56
C PRO A 65 -4.74 27.82 4.90
N ILE A 66 -5.16 27.08 5.93
CA ILE A 66 -5.35 27.60 7.29
C ILE A 66 -4.00 28.07 7.86
N ALA A 67 -2.94 27.27 7.69
CA ALA A 67 -1.61 27.66 8.14
C ALA A 67 -1.12 28.93 7.42
N GLN A 68 -1.36 29.04 6.11
CA GLN A 68 -1.04 30.23 5.33
C GLN A 68 -1.77 31.47 5.85
N GLU A 69 -3.07 31.37 6.16
CA GLU A 69 -3.85 32.46 6.75
C GLU A 69 -3.28 32.91 8.11
N ILE A 70 -2.89 31.97 8.97
CA ILE A 70 -2.24 32.27 10.25
C ILE A 70 -0.91 33.00 10.02
N LEU A 71 -0.10 32.55 9.06
CA LEU A 71 1.19 33.17 8.70
C LEU A 71 1.05 34.61 8.20
N MET A 72 -0.10 34.98 7.65
CA MET A 72 -0.38 36.29 7.06
C MET A 72 -0.95 37.30 8.06
N ARG A 73 -1.22 36.90 9.31
CA ARG A 73 -1.75 37.80 10.34
C ARG A 73 -0.78 38.92 10.67
N ASP A 74 -1.31 40.13 10.85
CA ASP A 74 -0.55 41.30 11.25
C ASP A 74 -1.35 42.09 12.30
N PRO A 75 -0.85 42.25 13.54
CA PRO A 75 0.43 41.74 14.04
C PRO A 75 0.47 40.21 14.17
N PHE A 76 1.64 39.62 13.93
CA PHE A 76 1.90 38.20 14.21
C PHE A 76 2.39 38.03 15.65
N THR A 77 1.68 37.20 16.42
CA THR A 77 1.86 37.04 17.87
C THR A 77 2.39 35.65 18.27
N PRO A 78 2.85 35.44 19.52
CA PRO A 78 3.17 34.11 20.04
C PRO A 78 2.02 33.11 19.88
N GLU A 79 0.79 33.54 20.07
CA GLU A 79 -0.42 32.71 19.93
C GLU A 79 -0.62 32.28 18.47
N ASP A 80 -0.31 33.14 17.50
CA ASP A 80 -0.33 32.79 16.08
C ASP A 80 0.76 31.77 15.73
N PHE A 81 1.94 31.86 16.37
CA PHE A 81 2.98 30.86 16.22
C PHE A 81 2.52 29.49 16.71
N GLU A 82 1.90 29.42 17.90
CA GLU A 82 1.37 28.17 18.44
C GLU A 82 0.28 27.60 17.53
N ALA A 83 -0.66 28.43 17.08
CA ALA A 83 -1.71 28.03 16.14
C ALA A 83 -1.12 27.48 14.83
N PHE A 84 -0.09 28.13 14.28
CA PHE A 84 0.61 27.66 13.08
C PHE A 84 1.28 26.30 13.31
N VAL A 85 2.00 26.13 14.42
CA VAL A 85 2.68 24.87 14.75
C VAL A 85 1.68 23.74 14.93
N SER A 86 0.55 23.98 15.62
CA SER A 86 -0.51 22.99 15.80
C SER A 86 -1.19 22.60 14.48
N GLU A 87 -1.50 23.57 13.61
CA GLU A 87 -2.05 23.31 12.28
C GLU A 87 -1.09 22.48 11.42
N ARG A 88 0.19 22.85 11.44
CA ARG A 88 1.23 22.16 10.68
C ARG A 88 1.50 20.76 11.22
N GLN A 89 1.47 20.57 12.54
CA GLN A 89 1.52 19.25 13.16
C GLN A 89 0.37 18.37 12.66
N ARG A 90 -0.86 18.87 12.68
CA ARG A 90 -2.03 18.12 12.18
C ARG A 90 -1.87 17.74 10.71
N THR A 91 -1.40 18.68 9.88
CA THR A 91 -1.20 18.43 8.44
C THR A 91 -0.12 17.39 8.19
N ILE A 92 1.02 17.47 8.89
CA ILE A 92 2.11 16.50 8.76
C ILE A 92 1.70 15.14 9.31
N GLN A 93 1.03 15.08 10.47
CA GLN A 93 0.50 13.83 11.01
C GLN A 93 -0.51 13.21 10.06
N GLY A 94 -1.46 13.98 9.54
CA GLY A 94 -2.42 13.49 8.54
C GLY A 94 -1.74 13.03 7.25
N ALA A 95 -0.65 13.67 6.82
CA ALA A 95 0.14 13.22 5.68
C ALA A 95 0.93 11.94 5.98
N ILE A 96 1.51 11.80 7.18
CA ILE A 96 2.22 10.59 7.62
C ILE A 96 1.23 9.43 7.79
N GLU A 97 0.11 9.65 8.46
CA GLU A 97 -0.98 8.67 8.57
C GLU A 97 -1.51 8.31 7.20
N SER A 98 -1.73 9.29 6.32
CA SER A 98 -2.06 9.05 4.93
C SER A 98 -1.00 8.19 4.25
N LEU A 99 0.29 8.46 4.39
CA LEU A 99 1.35 7.66 3.74
C LEU A 99 1.44 6.25 4.34
N LEU A 100 1.40 6.12 5.66
CA LEU A 100 1.50 4.84 6.37
C LEU A 100 0.24 3.97 6.23
N ILE A 101 -0.93 4.58 6.10
CA ILE A 101 -2.21 3.89 5.87
C ILE A 101 -2.45 3.69 4.36
N LYS A 102 -1.97 4.59 3.49
CA LYS A 102 -2.10 4.48 2.01
C LYS A 102 -0.98 3.72 1.32
N GLU A 103 0.14 3.36 1.96
CA GLU A 103 1.02 2.33 1.40
C GLU A 103 0.31 0.96 1.31
N ARG A 104 -0.83 0.78 1.99
CA ARG A 104 -1.79 -0.32 1.77
C ARG A 104 -2.86 -0.04 0.69
N LEU A 105 -2.96 1.20 0.17
CA LEU A 105 -4.03 1.70 -0.71
C LEU A 105 -3.53 2.29 -2.06
N ASP A 106 -2.22 2.41 -2.29
CA ASP A 106 -1.61 3.04 -3.48
C ASP A 106 -1.55 2.12 -4.71
N LEU A 107 -2.67 1.48 -5.01
CA LEU A 107 -2.93 0.99 -6.35
C LEU A 107 -3.98 1.95 -6.97
N PRO A 108 -3.73 2.52 -8.18
CA PRO A 108 -4.78 3.12 -9.00
C PRO A 108 -6.07 2.30 -8.92
N VAL A 109 -7.25 2.93 -9.00
CA VAL A 109 -8.55 2.22 -8.86
C VAL A 109 -8.57 0.93 -9.68
N GLU A 110 -8.11 1.00 -10.93
CA GLU A 110 -7.96 -0.15 -11.83
C GLU A 110 -7.04 -1.24 -11.26
N LEU A 111 -5.89 -0.88 -10.69
CA LEU A 111 -4.98 -1.85 -10.11
C LEU A 111 -5.48 -2.42 -8.76
N ARG A 112 -6.31 -1.69 -8.00
CA ARG A 112 -7.00 -2.23 -6.82
C ARG A 112 -8.07 -3.22 -7.20
N GLU A 113 -8.83 -2.93 -8.25
CA GLU A 113 -9.79 -3.88 -8.81
C GLU A 113 -9.08 -5.13 -9.31
N LEU A 114 -7.90 -4.99 -9.94
CA LEU A 114 -7.08 -6.14 -10.31
C LEU A 114 -6.60 -6.93 -9.10
N ASP A 115 -6.10 -6.29 -8.04
CA ASP A 115 -5.66 -6.98 -6.83
C ASP A 115 -6.81 -7.78 -6.18
N ALA A 116 -8.00 -7.18 -6.06
CA ALA A 116 -9.20 -7.85 -5.57
C ALA A 116 -9.60 -9.04 -6.46
N ARG A 117 -9.46 -8.91 -7.79
CA ARG A 117 -9.72 -10.00 -8.72
C ARG A 117 -8.68 -11.12 -8.62
N VAL A 118 -7.40 -10.80 -8.41
CA VAL A 118 -6.36 -11.80 -8.14
C VAL A 118 -6.71 -12.58 -6.88
N GLU A 119 -7.08 -11.89 -5.79
CA GLU A 119 -7.50 -12.53 -4.54
C GLU A 119 -8.71 -13.45 -4.75
N LEU A 120 -9.72 -12.99 -5.48
CA LEU A 120 -10.90 -13.79 -5.80
C LEU A 120 -10.53 -15.07 -6.56
N VAL A 121 -9.63 -14.98 -7.55
CA VAL A 121 -9.12 -16.15 -8.27
C VAL A 121 -8.39 -17.11 -7.33
N GLU A 122 -7.52 -16.61 -6.43
CA GLU A 122 -6.85 -17.44 -5.42
C GLU A 122 -7.85 -18.18 -4.52
N LEU A 123 -8.90 -17.51 -4.06
CA LEU A 123 -9.96 -18.11 -3.23
C LEU A 123 -10.74 -19.18 -3.98
N LYS A 124 -11.15 -18.91 -5.22
CA LYS A 124 -11.85 -19.89 -6.07
C LYS A 124 -10.98 -21.11 -6.39
N LEU A 125 -9.68 -20.92 -6.62
CA LEU A 125 -8.74 -22.02 -6.83
C LEU A 125 -8.61 -22.89 -5.57
N ARG A 126 -8.55 -22.29 -4.38
CA ARG A 126 -8.58 -23.05 -3.11
C ARG A 126 -9.87 -23.86 -2.97
N GLN A 127 -11.00 -23.24 -3.27
CA GLN A 127 -12.29 -23.93 -3.24
C GLN A 127 -12.33 -25.11 -4.23
N LEU A 128 -11.79 -24.96 -5.44
CA LEU A 128 -11.69 -26.05 -6.42
C LEU A 128 -10.87 -27.23 -5.87
N VAL A 129 -9.74 -26.94 -5.23
CA VAL A 129 -8.90 -27.99 -4.61
C VAL A 129 -9.68 -28.72 -3.51
N ASP A 130 -10.34 -27.98 -2.61
CA ASP A 130 -11.13 -28.57 -1.53
C ASP A 130 -12.26 -29.47 -2.05
N GLN A 131 -12.96 -29.03 -3.12
CA GLN A 131 -14.02 -29.80 -3.76
C GLN A 131 -13.51 -31.07 -4.45
N GLU A 132 -12.43 -30.98 -5.23
CA GLU A 132 -11.86 -32.12 -5.98
C GLU A 132 -11.19 -33.17 -5.09
N LEU A 133 -10.66 -32.73 -3.95
CA LEU A 133 -10.09 -33.59 -2.92
C LEU A 133 -11.10 -33.98 -1.85
N LYS A 134 -12.32 -33.43 -1.87
CA LYS A 134 -13.39 -33.72 -0.90
C LYS A 134 -12.95 -33.53 0.56
N GLY A 135 -12.13 -32.50 0.81
CA GLY A 135 -11.56 -32.23 2.12
C GLY A 135 -10.38 -33.13 2.53
N ASP A 136 -9.91 -34.05 1.68
CA ASP A 136 -8.79 -34.95 1.98
C ASP A 136 -7.43 -34.24 1.83
N GLY A 137 -6.87 -33.83 2.98
CA GLY A 137 -5.55 -33.19 3.04
C GLY A 137 -4.38 -34.11 2.70
N ASP A 138 -4.53 -35.43 2.87
CA ASP A 138 -3.46 -36.39 2.61
C ASP A 138 -3.29 -36.68 1.12
N ALA A 139 -4.28 -36.31 0.31
CA ALA A 139 -4.21 -36.38 -1.14
C ALA A 139 -3.20 -35.39 -1.75
N LEU A 140 -2.84 -34.32 -1.03
CA LEU A 140 -1.91 -33.28 -1.48
C LEU A 140 -0.49 -33.83 -1.74
N PRO A 141 0.29 -33.23 -2.66
CA PRO A 141 1.69 -33.61 -2.85
C PRO A 141 2.52 -33.41 -1.58
N GLN A 142 3.39 -34.36 -1.24
CA GLN A 142 4.21 -34.32 -0.01
C GLN A 142 5.06 -33.05 0.10
N ASN A 143 5.63 -32.60 -1.01
CA ASN A 143 6.42 -31.36 -1.06
C ASN A 143 5.59 -30.10 -0.74
N VAL A 144 4.29 -30.11 -1.06
CA VAL A 144 3.38 -29.01 -0.72
C VAL A 144 2.99 -29.09 0.76
N GLN A 145 2.64 -30.28 1.25
CA GLN A 145 2.29 -30.49 2.66
C GLN A 145 3.41 -30.00 3.60
N LEU A 146 4.65 -30.41 3.34
CA LEU A 146 5.81 -30.02 4.17
C LEU A 146 5.98 -28.49 4.27
N LYS A 147 5.87 -27.77 3.15
CA LYS A 147 6.01 -26.29 3.13
C LYS A 147 4.88 -25.60 3.90
N VAL A 148 3.66 -26.10 3.77
CA VAL A 148 2.48 -25.55 4.45
C VAL A 148 2.59 -25.79 5.95
N ASP A 149 2.97 -26.99 6.36
CA ASP A 149 3.14 -27.35 7.77
C ASP A 149 4.23 -26.49 8.42
N GLU A 150 5.35 -26.23 7.73
CA GLU A 150 6.39 -25.30 8.22
C GLU A 150 5.87 -23.87 8.44
N ARG A 151 5.00 -23.36 7.56
CA ARG A 151 4.41 -22.02 7.72
C ARG A 151 3.40 -22.01 8.86
N LEU A 152 2.62 -23.06 8.98
CA LEU A 152 1.63 -23.19 10.03
C LEU A 152 2.29 -23.23 11.41
N GLN A 153 3.34 -24.05 11.57
CA GLN A 153 4.13 -24.10 12.79
C GLN A 153 4.76 -22.74 13.13
N ARG A 154 5.21 -21.98 12.12
CA ARG A 154 5.70 -20.61 12.32
C ARG A 154 4.59 -19.65 12.76
N ALA A 155 3.37 -19.79 12.24
CA ALA A 155 2.24 -18.96 12.61
C ALA A 155 1.79 -19.23 14.06
N ILE A 156 1.63 -20.50 14.43
CA ILE A 156 1.26 -20.92 15.80
C ILE A 156 2.30 -20.43 16.82
N ARG A 157 3.61 -20.57 16.51
CA ARG A 157 4.68 -20.06 17.40
C ARG A 157 4.65 -18.54 17.59
N LYS A 158 4.13 -17.79 16.61
CA LYS A 158 4.05 -16.32 16.67
C LYS A 158 2.76 -15.82 17.30
N ASN A 159 1.70 -16.62 17.29
CA ASN A 159 0.40 -16.26 17.81
C ASN A 159 -0.13 -17.36 18.72
N ALA A 160 0.06 -17.17 20.04
CA ALA A 160 -0.37 -18.11 21.07
C ALA A 160 -1.89 -18.30 21.17
N ALA A 161 -2.69 -17.51 20.42
CA ALA A 161 -4.13 -17.68 20.35
C ALA A 161 -4.60 -18.69 19.28
N LEU A 162 -3.70 -19.19 18.43
CA LEU A 162 -4.03 -20.20 17.41
C LEU A 162 -3.89 -21.61 17.98
N ASP A 163 -4.93 -22.43 17.84
CA ASP A 163 -4.90 -23.84 18.25
C ASP A 163 -4.49 -24.72 17.05
N PRO A 164 -3.53 -25.66 17.20
CA PRO A 164 -3.20 -26.62 16.15
C PRO A 164 -4.41 -27.38 15.58
N SER A 165 -5.45 -27.62 16.39
CA SER A 165 -6.67 -28.31 15.97
C SER A 165 -7.52 -27.49 14.97
N ASP A 166 -7.35 -26.17 14.91
CA ASP A 166 -8.04 -25.31 13.94
C ASP A 166 -7.63 -25.62 12.48
N PHE A 167 -6.51 -26.34 12.29
CA PHE A 167 -5.89 -26.60 10.99
C PHE A 167 -5.96 -28.06 10.55
N GLU A 168 -6.81 -28.88 11.19
CA GLU A 168 -7.00 -30.28 10.80
C GLU A 168 -7.73 -30.43 9.45
N THR A 169 -8.53 -29.43 9.07
CA THR A 169 -9.28 -29.46 7.81
C THR A 169 -8.42 -29.03 6.62
N LEU A 170 -8.61 -29.66 5.45
CA LEU A 170 -7.97 -29.22 4.20
C LEU A 170 -8.24 -27.74 3.92
N LYS A 171 -9.48 -27.28 4.12
CA LYS A 171 -9.86 -25.88 3.94
C LYS A 171 -9.00 -24.92 4.77
N ALA A 172 -8.78 -25.21 6.06
CA ALA A 172 -7.93 -24.39 6.91
C ALA A 172 -6.46 -24.43 6.47
N ARG A 173 -5.95 -25.60 6.06
CA ARG A 173 -4.58 -25.72 5.50
C ARG A 173 -4.40 -24.90 4.23
N LEU A 174 -5.42 -24.86 3.36
CA LEU A 174 -5.40 -24.11 2.10
C LEU A 174 -5.28 -22.59 2.30
N GLU A 175 -5.66 -22.04 3.45
CA GLU A 175 -5.47 -20.61 3.77
C GLU A 175 -3.99 -20.21 3.83
N TYR A 176 -3.11 -21.18 4.12
CA TYR A 176 -1.65 -20.98 4.21
C TYR A 176 -0.91 -21.28 2.90
N PHE A 177 -1.63 -21.66 1.84
CA PHE A 177 -1.05 -21.85 0.51
C PHE A 177 -0.75 -20.49 -0.11
N ASP A 178 0.45 -20.37 -0.68
CA ASP A 178 0.72 -19.33 -1.66
C ASP A 178 0.36 -19.80 -3.08
N LEU A 179 0.48 -18.88 -4.03
CA LEU A 179 0.12 -19.13 -5.42
C LEU A 179 0.95 -20.26 -6.06
N ARG A 180 2.20 -20.47 -5.63
CA ARG A 180 3.07 -21.54 -6.12
C ARG A 180 2.69 -22.89 -5.53
N GLU A 181 2.29 -22.96 -4.26
CA GLU A 181 1.74 -24.23 -3.73
C GLU A 181 0.41 -24.61 -4.39
N LEU A 182 -0.45 -23.63 -4.71
CA LEU A 182 -1.65 -23.88 -5.52
C LEU A 182 -1.25 -24.45 -6.88
N GLN A 183 -0.35 -23.78 -7.61
CA GLN A 183 0.15 -24.27 -8.89
C GLN A 183 0.70 -25.71 -8.78
N ASP A 184 1.61 -25.97 -7.84
CA ASP A 184 2.22 -27.29 -7.60
C ASP A 184 1.16 -28.37 -7.35
N THR A 185 0.07 -28.01 -6.67
CA THR A 185 -1.06 -28.91 -6.41
C THR A 185 -1.82 -29.26 -7.69
N PHE A 186 -2.15 -28.27 -8.52
CA PHE A 186 -2.84 -28.50 -9.78
C PHE A 186 -1.96 -29.27 -10.77
N VAL A 187 -0.69 -28.88 -10.91
CA VAL A 187 0.22 -29.44 -11.92
C VAL A 187 0.88 -30.77 -11.45
N GLY A 188 0.70 -31.15 -10.20
CA GLY A 188 1.29 -32.35 -9.62
C GLY A 188 0.88 -33.63 -10.36
N LYS A 189 1.84 -34.50 -10.69
CA LYS A 189 1.60 -35.70 -11.52
C LYS A 189 0.45 -36.59 -11.00
N LYS A 190 0.32 -36.72 -9.67
CA LYS A 190 -0.71 -37.52 -9.00
C LYS A 190 -2.10 -36.91 -9.14
N LEU A 191 -2.20 -35.57 -9.11
CA LEU A 191 -3.47 -34.85 -9.07
C LEU A 191 -3.91 -34.30 -10.42
N TRP A 192 -2.98 -34.13 -11.38
CA TRP A 192 -3.28 -33.62 -12.71
C TRP A 192 -4.47 -34.32 -13.39
N PRO A 193 -4.63 -35.66 -13.34
CA PRO A 193 -5.79 -36.31 -13.95
C PRO A 193 -7.16 -35.85 -13.42
N LYS A 194 -7.23 -35.32 -12.18
CA LYS A 194 -8.45 -34.74 -11.61
C LYS A 194 -8.74 -33.34 -12.15
N PHE A 195 -7.68 -32.58 -12.42
CA PHE A 195 -7.78 -31.17 -12.85
C PHE A 195 -7.68 -31.00 -14.37
N GLU A 196 -7.24 -32.02 -15.10
CA GLU A 196 -7.14 -32.03 -16.55
C GLU A 196 -8.48 -31.75 -17.25
N PRO A 197 -9.63 -32.32 -16.82
CA PRO A 197 -10.93 -31.97 -17.40
C PRO A 197 -11.31 -30.48 -17.23
N CYS A 198 -10.77 -29.82 -16.21
CA CYS A 198 -11.03 -28.40 -15.95
C CYS A 198 -10.15 -27.50 -16.84
N PHE A 199 -8.85 -27.76 -16.87
CA PHE A 199 -7.86 -26.84 -17.46
C PHE A 199 -7.31 -27.28 -18.82
N ASN A 200 -7.52 -28.53 -19.22
CA ASN A 200 -7.13 -29.19 -20.47
C ASN A 200 -5.62 -29.31 -20.73
N ASN A 201 -4.82 -28.28 -20.43
CA ASN A 201 -3.41 -28.23 -20.77
C ASN A 201 -2.58 -27.70 -19.60
N LYS A 202 -1.70 -28.58 -19.09
CA LYS A 202 -0.81 -28.31 -17.96
C LYS A 202 0.15 -27.15 -18.22
N THR A 203 0.69 -27.04 -19.43
CA THR A 203 1.63 -25.97 -19.81
C THR A 203 0.92 -24.62 -19.86
N VAL A 204 -0.30 -24.59 -20.41
CA VAL A 204 -1.11 -23.37 -20.44
C VAL A 204 -1.46 -22.93 -19.02
N LEU A 205 -1.87 -23.86 -18.16
CA LEU A 205 -2.16 -23.57 -16.75
C LEU A 205 -0.94 -22.99 -16.03
N SER A 206 0.24 -23.59 -16.18
CA SER A 206 1.47 -23.06 -15.59
C SER A 206 1.77 -21.63 -16.04
N GLY A 207 1.66 -21.36 -17.35
CA GLY A 207 1.87 -20.01 -17.88
C GLY A 207 0.86 -18.99 -17.31
N LYS A 208 -0.39 -19.41 -17.08
CA LYS A 208 -1.41 -18.55 -16.45
C LYS A 208 -1.10 -18.26 -14.99
N PHE A 209 -0.57 -19.23 -14.25
CA PHE A 209 -0.04 -19.00 -12.90
C PHE A 209 1.16 -18.06 -12.89
N ASP A 210 2.06 -18.15 -13.86
CA ASP A 210 3.23 -17.25 -13.98
C ASP A 210 2.80 -15.80 -14.21
N GLN A 211 1.88 -15.57 -15.16
CA GLN A 211 1.29 -14.27 -15.45
C GLN A 211 0.58 -13.67 -14.22
N LEU A 212 -0.19 -14.50 -13.51
CA LEU A 212 -0.89 -14.09 -12.30
C LEU A 212 0.10 -13.77 -11.16
N ALA A 213 1.18 -14.55 -11.02
CA ALA A 213 2.21 -14.34 -10.01
C ALA A 213 3.00 -13.05 -10.24
N GLU A 214 3.33 -12.75 -11.50
CA GLU A 214 4.04 -11.52 -11.86
C GLU A 214 3.19 -10.28 -11.54
N LEU A 215 1.91 -10.30 -11.94
CA LEU A 215 0.96 -9.24 -11.59
C LEU A 215 0.83 -9.11 -10.07
N ARG A 216 0.48 -10.19 -9.36
CA ARG A 216 0.31 -10.22 -7.90
C ARG A 216 1.52 -9.67 -7.15
N ASN A 217 2.72 -10.09 -7.51
CA ASN A 217 3.95 -9.65 -6.82
C ASN A 217 4.20 -8.16 -7.05
N SER A 218 3.86 -7.65 -8.23
CA SER A 218 4.00 -6.23 -8.55
C SER A 218 2.99 -5.39 -7.78
N LEU A 219 1.74 -5.86 -7.67
CA LEU A 219 0.68 -5.24 -6.87
C LEU A 219 1.02 -5.25 -5.36
N ARG A 220 1.40 -6.39 -4.79
CA ARG A 220 1.61 -6.58 -3.35
C ARG A 220 2.91 -5.99 -2.80
N HIS A 221 3.91 -5.74 -3.64
CA HIS A 221 5.18 -5.13 -3.25
C HIS A 221 5.32 -3.70 -3.76
N SER A 222 4.23 -3.08 -4.23
CA SER A 222 4.17 -1.71 -4.76
C SER A 222 5.30 -1.41 -5.75
N ARG A 223 5.60 -2.38 -6.63
CA ARG A 223 6.61 -2.23 -7.68
C ARG A 223 5.97 -1.65 -8.94
N ALA A 224 6.77 -1.01 -9.78
CA ALA A 224 6.30 -0.56 -11.09
C ALA A 224 5.77 -1.77 -11.89
N VAL A 225 4.46 -1.78 -12.16
CA VAL A 225 3.82 -2.75 -13.06
C VAL A 225 4.06 -2.28 -14.49
N THR A 226 4.68 -3.11 -15.33
CA THR A 226 4.81 -2.78 -16.76
C THR A 226 3.45 -2.96 -17.43
N GLU A 227 3.17 -2.20 -18.49
CA GLU A 227 1.91 -2.34 -19.24
C GLU A 227 1.71 -3.77 -19.77
N ILE A 228 2.81 -4.43 -20.16
CA ILE A 228 2.81 -5.83 -20.60
C ILE A 228 2.38 -6.76 -19.45
N ALA A 229 3.03 -6.67 -18.29
CA ALA A 229 2.71 -7.51 -17.13
C ALA A 229 1.26 -7.29 -16.66
N GLN A 230 0.76 -6.05 -16.73
CA GLN A 230 -0.64 -5.75 -16.45
C GLN A 230 -1.57 -6.47 -17.42
N LYS A 231 -1.34 -6.36 -18.74
CA LYS A 231 -2.20 -6.97 -19.77
C LYS A 231 -2.17 -8.49 -19.72
N GLU A 232 -1.01 -9.08 -19.46
CA GLU A 232 -0.86 -10.53 -19.31
C GLU A 232 -1.57 -11.04 -18.05
N GLY A 233 -1.45 -10.32 -16.93
CA GLY A 233 -2.17 -10.63 -15.70
C GLY A 233 -3.68 -10.48 -15.85
N GLU A 234 -4.17 -9.41 -16.48
CA GLU A 234 -5.59 -9.21 -16.84
C GLU A 234 -6.13 -10.38 -17.66
N ALA A 235 -5.38 -10.80 -18.69
CA ALA A 235 -5.74 -11.94 -19.53
C ALA A 235 -5.70 -13.28 -18.75
N ALA A 236 -4.81 -13.42 -17.76
CA ALA A 236 -4.78 -14.59 -16.89
C ALA A 236 -6.00 -14.65 -15.97
N ILE A 237 -6.37 -13.52 -15.34
CA ILE A 237 -7.56 -13.42 -14.49
C ILE A 237 -8.81 -13.77 -15.28
N LEU A 238 -9.00 -13.15 -16.46
CA LEU A 238 -10.15 -13.43 -17.33
C LEU A 238 -10.24 -14.92 -17.73
N TRP A 239 -9.09 -15.56 -17.98
CA TRP A 239 -9.05 -16.98 -18.30
C TRP A 239 -9.46 -17.85 -17.10
N PHE A 240 -8.94 -17.56 -15.90
CA PHE A 240 -9.34 -18.26 -14.69
C PHE A 240 -10.83 -18.07 -14.39
N ASP A 241 -11.36 -16.85 -14.49
CA ASP A 241 -12.78 -16.55 -14.32
C ASP A 241 -13.65 -17.43 -15.23
N GLN A 242 -13.29 -17.55 -16.52
CA GLN A 242 -14.03 -18.37 -17.47
C GLN A 242 -13.94 -19.88 -17.19
N VAL A 243 -12.77 -20.38 -16.79
CA VAL A 243 -12.59 -21.80 -16.51
C VAL A 243 -13.32 -22.19 -15.23
N LEU A 244 -13.19 -21.38 -14.16
CA LEU A 244 -13.79 -21.64 -12.85
C LEU A 244 -15.32 -21.50 -12.90
N ALA A 245 -15.85 -20.55 -13.67
CA ALA A 245 -17.30 -20.43 -13.87
C ALA A 245 -17.92 -21.69 -14.50
N LYS A 246 -17.20 -22.37 -15.41
CA LYS A 246 -17.67 -23.64 -16.00
C LYS A 246 -17.74 -24.79 -14.99
N GLN A 247 -16.96 -24.73 -13.92
CA GLN A 247 -16.96 -25.74 -12.86
C GLN A 247 -18.02 -25.48 -11.77
N GLY A 248 -18.83 -24.42 -11.92
CA GLY A 248 -19.85 -24.08 -10.94
C GLY A 248 -19.28 -23.49 -9.64
N ILE A 249 -18.06 -22.96 -9.68
CA ILE A 249 -17.45 -22.25 -8.56
C ILE A 249 -17.87 -20.77 -8.63
N PRO A 250 -18.70 -20.29 -7.68
CA PRO A 250 -19.22 -18.92 -7.70
C PRO A 250 -18.12 -17.88 -7.54
#